data_AF-A0A965GFH2-F1
#
_entry.id   AF-A0A965GFH2-F1
#
_cell.length_a   1.000
_cell.length_b   1.000
_cell.length_c   1.000
_cell.angle_alpha   90.00
_cell.angle_beta   90.00
_cell.angle_gamma   90.00
#
_symmetry.space_group_name_H-M   'P 1'
#
loop_
_entity.id
_entity.type
_entity.pdbx_description
1 polymer ?
#
loop_
_entity_poly.entity_id
_entity_poly.type
_entity_poly.pdbx_seq_one_letter_code
_entity_poly.pdbx_strand_id
1 'polypeptide(L)'
;LAAAKARIAELEAKLAEKEQKPEMEVEMAMGQDSMAPKKEEEDYMKSAPAPVVKMIEDLRKQAETATAELRAEREARADAQAVEKAKGWANLNLNADKVGPALRRLSETDSELAKSVEEILSSVNAQAESASIFAEIGKSADINKGNAYERMTSMAKSAVDEGVAKSFAQAMADIATKNPDLYSQYLSEKGA
;
A
#
# COMPACT_ATOMS: atom_id res chain seq x y z
N LEU A 1 9.08 2.40 -35.14
CA LEU A 1 7.95 2.78 -34.25
C LEU A 1 6.64 2.08 -34.58
N ALA A 2 6.24 1.92 -35.86
CA ALA A 2 4.99 1.21 -36.21
C ALA A 2 4.97 -0.28 -35.83
N ALA A 3 6.06 -1.01 -36.04
CA ALA A 3 6.13 -2.45 -35.70
C ALA A 3 6.10 -2.75 -34.19
N ALA A 4 6.59 -1.82 -33.35
CA ALA A 4 6.53 -1.95 -31.90
C ALA A 4 5.09 -1.75 -31.38
N LYS A 5 4.34 -0.80 -31.96
CA LYS A 5 2.93 -0.57 -31.62
C LYS A 5 2.04 -1.75 -32.03
N ALA A 6 2.34 -2.39 -33.16
CA ALA A 6 1.61 -3.58 -33.61
C ALA A 6 1.78 -4.78 -32.65
N ARG A 7 3.00 -4.99 -32.13
CA ARG A 7 3.27 -6.03 -31.13
C ARG A 7 2.61 -5.76 -29.78
N ILE A 8 2.54 -4.50 -29.35
CA ILE A 8 1.86 -4.12 -28.11
C ILE A 8 0.35 -4.38 -28.24
N ALA A 9 -0.26 -3.99 -29.35
CA ALA A 9 -1.68 -4.26 -29.60
C ALA A 9 -2.01 -5.76 -29.67
N GLU A 10 -1.11 -6.57 -30.25
CA GLU A 10 -1.28 -8.03 -30.27
C GLU A 10 -1.14 -8.66 -28.87
N LEU A 11 -0.25 -8.13 -28.03
CA LEU A 11 -0.06 -8.60 -26.65
C LEU A 11 -1.22 -8.17 -25.74
N GLU A 12 -1.76 -6.96 -25.93
CA GLU A 12 -2.95 -6.45 -25.22
C GLU A 12 -4.20 -7.25 -25.60
N ALA A 13 -4.38 -7.59 -26.89
CA ALA A 13 -5.48 -8.45 -27.34
C ALA A 13 -5.37 -9.87 -26.76
N LYS A 14 -4.16 -10.43 -26.68
CA LYS A 14 -3.90 -11.74 -26.06
C LYS A 14 -4.07 -11.73 -24.54
N LEU A 15 -3.81 -10.60 -23.87
CA LEU A 15 -4.08 -10.41 -22.44
C LEU A 15 -5.58 -10.29 -22.16
N ALA A 16 -6.33 -9.53 -22.97
CA ALA A 16 -7.77 -9.42 -22.84
C ALA A 16 -8.50 -10.76 -23.10
N GLU A 17 -8.03 -11.56 -24.07
CA GLU A 17 -8.57 -12.92 -24.30
C GLU A 17 -8.23 -13.89 -23.15
N LYS A 18 -7.11 -13.65 -22.46
CA LYS A 18 -6.69 -14.39 -21.26
C LYS A 18 -7.26 -13.84 -19.95
N GLU A 19 -7.86 -12.66 -19.91
CA GLU A 19 -8.58 -12.14 -18.75
C GLU A 19 -10.06 -12.53 -18.77
N GLN A 20 -10.65 -12.76 -19.95
CA GLN A 20 -12.04 -13.23 -20.06
C GLN A 20 -12.23 -14.75 -19.89
N LYS A 21 -11.20 -15.57 -20.11
CA LYS A 21 -11.27 -17.04 -19.94
C LYS A 21 -11.02 -17.60 -18.52
N PRO A 22 -10.18 -17.01 -17.64
CA PRO A 22 -9.85 -17.60 -16.35
C PRO A 22 -10.94 -17.39 -15.29
N GLU A 23 -11.80 -16.38 -15.43
CA GLU A 23 -12.88 -16.17 -14.45
C GLU A 23 -14.03 -17.18 -14.66
N MET A 24 -14.41 -17.48 -15.90
CA MET A 24 -15.51 -18.40 -16.19
C MET A 24 -15.17 -19.88 -15.96
N GLU A 25 -13.91 -20.30 -16.15
CA GLU A 25 -13.48 -21.68 -15.83
C GLU A 25 -13.24 -21.91 -14.32
N VAL A 26 -12.90 -20.88 -13.56
CA VAL A 26 -12.67 -21.01 -12.10
C VAL A 26 -13.97 -20.84 -11.31
N GLU A 27 -14.94 -20.06 -11.79
CA GLU A 27 -16.23 -19.88 -11.10
C GLU A 27 -17.14 -21.12 -11.23
N MET A 28 -17.10 -21.84 -12.36
CA MET A 28 -17.80 -23.13 -12.50
C MET A 28 -17.18 -24.25 -11.64
N ALA A 29 -15.95 -24.08 -11.16
CA ALA A 29 -15.30 -25.05 -10.27
C ALA A 29 -15.63 -24.85 -8.79
N MET A 30 -16.25 -23.73 -8.39
CA MET A 30 -16.53 -23.41 -6.97
C MET A 30 -18.00 -23.08 -6.66
N GLY A 31 -18.92 -23.23 -7.62
CA GLY A 31 -20.28 -22.68 -7.52
C GLY A 31 -21.46 -23.64 -7.33
N GLN A 32 -21.32 -24.97 -7.45
CA GLN A 32 -22.45 -25.90 -7.28
C GLN A 32 -22.08 -27.16 -6.46
N ASP A 33 -22.76 -27.30 -5.33
CA ASP A 33 -22.87 -28.49 -4.47
C ASP A 33 -21.62 -29.03 -3.74
N SER A 34 -21.17 -28.24 -2.78
CA SER A 34 -20.26 -28.64 -1.69
C SER A 34 -20.89 -29.56 -0.61
N MET A 35 -21.94 -30.34 -0.94
CA MET A 35 -22.51 -31.35 -0.02
C MET A 35 -22.59 -32.79 -0.57
N ALA A 36 -22.37 -33.04 -1.87
CA ALA A 36 -22.44 -34.39 -2.46
C ALA A 36 -21.11 -35.15 -2.73
N PRO A 37 -19.89 -34.54 -2.81
CA PRO A 37 -18.73 -35.28 -3.36
C PRO A 37 -18.03 -36.23 -2.36
N LYS A 38 -18.24 -36.06 -1.04
CA LYS A 38 -17.50 -36.87 -0.03
C LYS A 38 -17.95 -38.33 0.04
N LYS A 39 -19.23 -38.62 -0.16
CA LYS A 39 -19.77 -39.98 -0.07
C LYS A 39 -19.32 -40.86 -1.25
N GLU A 40 -19.26 -40.29 -2.45
CA GLU A 40 -18.86 -41.04 -3.65
C GLU A 40 -17.36 -41.37 -3.64
N GLU A 41 -16.50 -40.40 -3.30
CA GLU A 41 -15.05 -40.67 -3.16
C GLU A 41 -14.74 -41.76 -2.14
N GLU A 42 -15.42 -41.77 -0.99
CA GLU A 42 -15.23 -42.80 0.04
C GLU A 42 -15.65 -44.19 -0.44
N ASP A 43 -16.71 -44.29 -1.25
CA ASP A 43 -17.20 -45.56 -1.78
C ASP A 43 -16.33 -46.10 -2.93
N TYR A 44 -15.74 -45.22 -3.76
CA TYR A 44 -14.72 -45.60 -4.75
C TYR A 44 -13.39 -46.03 -4.10
N MET A 45 -12.97 -45.37 -3.03
CA MET A 45 -11.77 -45.75 -2.27
C MET A 45 -11.91 -47.10 -1.57
N LYS A 46 -13.11 -47.43 -1.04
CA LYS A 46 -13.39 -48.74 -0.41
C LYS A 46 -13.41 -49.89 -1.41
N SER A 47 -13.73 -49.62 -2.68
CA SER A 47 -13.83 -50.62 -3.74
C SER A 47 -12.55 -50.77 -4.58
N ALA A 48 -11.57 -49.87 -4.40
CA ALA A 48 -10.30 -49.90 -5.10
C ALA A 48 -9.28 -50.90 -4.49
N PRO A 49 -8.38 -51.50 -5.28
CA PRO A 49 -7.29 -52.33 -4.76
C PRO A 49 -6.39 -51.56 -3.79
N ALA A 50 -5.93 -52.21 -2.72
CA ALA A 50 -5.08 -51.58 -1.69
C ALA A 50 -3.84 -50.82 -2.24
N PRO A 51 -3.15 -51.28 -3.31
CA PRO A 51 -2.07 -50.50 -3.92
C PRO A 51 -2.53 -49.18 -4.55
N VAL A 52 -3.74 -49.12 -5.09
CA VAL A 52 -4.32 -47.94 -5.72
C VAL A 52 -4.77 -46.94 -4.67
N VAL A 53 -5.42 -47.39 -3.59
CA VAL A 53 -5.80 -46.53 -2.46
C VAL A 53 -4.56 -45.86 -1.86
N LYS A 54 -3.50 -46.63 -1.63
CA LYS A 54 -2.23 -46.11 -1.12
C LYS A 54 -1.60 -45.09 -2.07
N MET A 55 -1.62 -45.35 -3.38
CA MET A 55 -1.12 -44.40 -4.38
C MET A 55 -1.90 -43.08 -4.36
N ILE A 56 -3.23 -43.12 -4.23
CA ILE A 56 -4.05 -41.90 -4.17
C ILE A 56 -3.80 -41.13 -2.87
N GLU A 57 -3.65 -41.81 -1.73
CA GLU A 57 -3.29 -41.17 -0.46
C GLU A 57 -1.91 -40.51 -0.52
N ASP A 58 -0.92 -41.18 -1.10
CA ASP A 58 0.42 -40.64 -1.28
C ASP A 58 0.41 -39.42 -2.24
N LEU A 59 -0.37 -39.48 -3.32
CA LEU A 59 -0.58 -38.36 -4.23
C LEU A 59 -1.29 -37.17 -3.56
N ARG A 60 -2.31 -37.43 -2.72
CA ARG A 60 -3.01 -36.38 -1.95
C ARG A 60 -2.05 -35.68 -0.99
N LYS A 61 -1.25 -36.45 -0.23
CA LYS A 61 -0.23 -35.87 0.66
C LYS A 61 0.79 -35.03 -0.11
N GLN A 62 1.27 -35.53 -1.26
CA GLN A 62 2.21 -34.76 -2.10
C GLN A 62 1.58 -33.49 -2.66
N ALA A 63 0.31 -33.53 -3.07
CA ALA A 63 -0.42 -32.35 -3.53
C ALA A 63 -0.66 -31.33 -2.41
N GLU A 64 -1.01 -31.79 -1.20
CA GLU A 64 -1.17 -30.93 -0.03
C GLU A 64 0.16 -30.26 0.35
N THR A 65 1.27 -31.00 0.36
CA THR A 65 2.59 -30.40 0.64
C THR A 65 3.00 -29.40 -0.43
N ALA A 66 2.84 -29.74 -1.71
CA ALA A 66 3.21 -28.85 -2.81
C ALA A 66 2.36 -27.58 -2.83
N THR A 67 1.06 -27.68 -2.55
CA THR A 67 0.17 -26.51 -2.46
C THR A 67 0.45 -25.65 -1.24
N ALA A 68 0.81 -26.25 -0.11
CA ALA A 68 1.23 -25.52 1.09
C ALA A 68 2.55 -24.75 0.86
N GLU A 69 3.56 -25.38 0.25
CA GLU A 69 4.83 -24.72 -0.11
C GLU A 69 4.62 -23.55 -1.08
N LEU A 70 3.79 -23.77 -2.10
CA LEU A 70 3.49 -22.74 -3.10
C LEU A 70 2.72 -21.57 -2.49
N ARG A 71 1.79 -21.84 -1.57
CA ARG A 71 1.07 -20.80 -0.82
C ARG A 71 2.05 -20.02 0.07
N ALA A 72 2.93 -20.70 0.81
CA ALA A 72 3.90 -20.05 1.68
C ALA A 72 4.87 -19.14 0.91
N GLU A 73 5.36 -19.56 -0.25
CA GLU A 73 6.23 -18.74 -1.11
C GLU A 73 5.50 -17.49 -1.63
N ARG A 74 4.23 -17.63 -2.01
CA ARG A 74 3.40 -16.50 -2.45
C ARG A 74 3.15 -15.52 -1.31
N GLU A 75 2.81 -16.02 -0.13
CA GLU A 75 2.61 -15.20 1.06
C GLU A 75 3.89 -14.48 1.47
N ALA A 76 5.04 -15.16 1.44
CA ALA A 76 6.33 -14.54 1.74
C ALA A 76 6.67 -13.41 0.76
N ARG A 77 6.43 -13.60 -0.53
CA ARG A 77 6.64 -12.57 -1.54
C ARG A 77 5.68 -11.38 -1.36
N ALA A 78 4.42 -11.65 -1.04
CA ALA A 78 3.43 -10.61 -0.79
C ALA A 78 3.74 -9.84 0.50
N ASP A 79 4.17 -10.52 1.56
CA ASP A 79 4.66 -9.90 2.80
C ASP A 79 5.87 -9.00 2.51
N ALA A 80 6.85 -9.46 1.72
CA ALA A 80 8.00 -8.64 1.33
C ALA A 80 7.61 -7.37 0.57
N GLN A 81 6.67 -7.46 -0.38
CA GLN A 81 6.16 -6.28 -1.10
C GLN A 81 5.42 -5.32 -0.16
N ALA A 82 4.64 -5.84 0.78
CA ALA A 82 3.93 -5.02 1.75
C ALA A 82 4.88 -4.32 2.72
N VAL A 83 5.99 -4.97 3.11
CA VAL A 83 7.07 -4.34 3.88
C VAL A 83 7.73 -3.20 3.10
N GLU A 84 8.05 -3.40 1.82
CA GLU A 84 8.62 -2.33 0.99
C GLU A 84 7.67 -1.14 0.85
N LYS A 85 6.37 -1.38 0.69
CA LYS A 85 5.36 -0.31 0.71
C LYS A 85 5.36 0.42 2.05
N ALA A 86 5.43 -0.32 3.17
CA ALA A 86 5.43 0.26 4.50
C ALA A 86 6.68 1.09 4.82
N LYS A 87 7.84 0.74 4.24
CA LYS A 87 9.06 1.56 4.31
C LYS A 87 8.91 2.92 3.63
N GLY A 88 7.97 3.06 2.69
CA GLY A 88 7.63 4.34 2.06
C GLY A 88 7.09 5.37 3.05
N TRP A 89 6.55 4.95 4.20
CA TRP A 89 6.12 5.84 5.28
C TRP A 89 7.27 6.20 6.23
N ALA A 90 8.39 6.64 5.68
CA ALA A 90 9.64 6.87 6.40
C ALA A 90 9.56 7.97 7.48
N ASN A 91 8.62 8.91 7.36
CA ASN A 91 8.42 9.97 8.34
C ASN A 91 7.56 9.52 9.53
N LEU A 92 6.99 8.32 9.45
CA LEU A 92 6.29 7.69 10.55
C LEU A 92 7.24 6.73 11.27
N ASN A 93 7.28 6.81 12.60
CA ASN A 93 8.07 5.89 13.42
C ASN A 93 7.37 4.51 13.53
N LEU A 94 7.22 3.85 12.39
CA LEU A 94 6.53 2.57 12.23
C LEU A 94 7.54 1.44 12.02
N ASN A 95 7.18 0.25 12.51
CA ASN A 95 7.90 -0.97 12.19
C ASN A 95 7.35 -1.56 10.89
N ALA A 96 8.02 -1.30 9.77
CA ALA A 96 7.59 -1.77 8.44
C ALA A 96 7.43 -3.29 8.36
N ASP A 97 8.28 -4.06 9.03
CA ASP A 97 8.25 -5.53 9.06
C ASP A 97 7.00 -6.09 9.74
N LYS A 98 6.36 -5.29 10.60
CA LYS A 98 5.09 -5.66 11.26
C LYS A 98 3.88 -5.07 10.55
N VAL A 99 3.97 -3.79 10.16
CA VAL A 99 2.84 -3.05 9.58
C VAL A 99 2.52 -3.53 8.17
N GLY A 100 3.52 -3.80 7.32
CA GLY A 100 3.31 -4.29 5.97
C GLY A 100 2.50 -5.60 5.93
N PRO A 101 2.97 -6.69 6.57
CA PRO A 101 2.24 -7.95 6.59
C PRO A 101 0.86 -7.85 7.26
N ALA A 102 0.72 -7.01 8.30
CA ALA A 102 -0.57 -6.79 8.94
C ALA A 102 -1.59 -6.13 7.99
N LEU A 103 -1.18 -5.10 7.24
CA LEU A 103 -2.03 -4.44 6.25
C LEU A 103 -2.38 -5.36 5.08
N ARG A 104 -1.43 -6.20 4.62
CA ARG A 104 -1.73 -7.21 3.60
C ARG A 104 -2.80 -8.18 4.09
N ARG A 105 -2.64 -8.78 5.27
CA ARG A 105 -3.63 -9.72 5.84
C ARG A 105 -4.98 -9.04 6.07
N LEU A 106 -4.96 -7.77 6.47
CA LEU A 106 -6.17 -6.96 6.56
C LEU A 106 -6.84 -6.83 5.19
N SER A 107 -6.09 -6.55 4.12
CA SER A 107 -6.65 -6.41 2.78
C SER A 107 -7.30 -7.69 2.22
N GLU A 108 -6.86 -8.86 2.67
CA GLU A 108 -7.47 -10.16 2.32
C GLU A 108 -8.81 -10.40 3.01
N THR A 109 -9.01 -9.80 4.19
CA THR A 109 -10.25 -9.94 4.97
C THR A 109 -11.21 -8.79 4.69
N ASP A 110 -10.68 -7.57 4.61
CA ASP A 110 -11.40 -6.32 4.40
C ASP A 110 -10.52 -5.33 3.61
N SER A 111 -10.72 -5.34 2.29
CA SER A 111 -9.96 -4.49 1.38
C SER A 111 -10.28 -3.00 1.51
N GLU A 112 -11.50 -2.64 1.92
CA GLU A 112 -11.91 -1.24 2.07
C GLU A 112 -11.29 -0.63 3.31
N LEU A 113 -11.33 -1.36 4.43
CA LEU A 113 -10.69 -0.95 5.67
C LEU A 113 -9.17 -0.84 5.49
N ALA A 114 -8.54 -1.80 4.82
CA ALA A 114 -7.10 -1.74 4.53
C ALA A 114 -6.73 -0.49 3.72
N LYS A 115 -7.48 -0.16 2.66
CA LYS A 115 -7.27 1.06 1.86
C LYS A 115 -7.44 2.32 2.70
N SER A 116 -8.48 2.40 3.52
CA SER A 116 -8.70 3.56 4.40
C SER A 116 -7.52 3.76 5.36
N VAL A 117 -6.99 2.69 5.96
CA VAL A 117 -5.81 2.79 6.83
C VAL A 117 -4.57 3.21 6.05
N GLU A 118 -4.34 2.67 4.84
CA GLU A 118 -3.21 3.07 3.99
C GLU A 118 -3.28 4.54 3.57
N GLU A 119 -4.46 5.06 3.26
CA GLU A 119 -4.68 6.47 2.93
C GLU A 119 -4.37 7.38 4.13
N ILE A 120 -4.82 7.00 5.33
CA ILE A 120 -4.49 7.72 6.57
C ILE A 120 -2.98 7.72 6.80
N LEU A 121 -2.32 6.56 6.72
CA LEU A 121 -0.86 6.46 6.90
C LEU A 121 -0.11 7.31 5.87
N SER A 122 -0.54 7.28 4.62
CA SER A 122 0.07 8.09 3.56
C SER A 122 -0.12 9.59 3.80
N SER A 123 -1.32 9.99 4.23
CA SER A 123 -1.63 11.39 4.57
C SER A 123 -0.81 11.87 5.76
N VAL A 124 -0.73 11.10 6.85
CA VAL A 124 0.06 11.46 8.03
C VAL A 124 1.55 11.50 7.69
N ASN A 125 2.05 10.57 6.87
CA ASN A 125 3.45 10.59 6.43
C ASN A 125 3.77 11.86 5.63
N ALA A 126 2.90 12.28 4.72
CA ALA A 126 3.06 13.52 3.94
C ALA A 126 2.98 14.78 4.83
N GLN A 127 2.13 14.76 5.86
CA GLN A 127 2.06 15.84 6.86
C GLN A 127 3.34 15.92 7.70
N ALA A 128 3.89 14.78 8.12
CA ALA A 128 5.15 14.71 8.86
C ALA A 128 6.35 15.15 8.01
N GLU A 129 6.38 14.79 6.73
CA GLU A 129 7.37 15.26 5.75
C GLU A 129 7.30 16.79 5.62
N SER A 130 6.10 17.31 5.39
CA SER A 130 5.85 18.75 5.30
C SER A 130 6.33 19.48 6.55
N ALA A 131 5.97 19.01 7.74
CA ALA A 131 6.38 19.62 9.00
C ALA A 131 7.91 19.63 9.16
N SER A 132 8.57 18.56 8.71
CA SER A 132 10.04 18.47 8.74
C SER A 132 10.69 19.50 7.81
N ILE A 133 10.17 19.67 6.58
CA ILE A 133 10.64 20.71 5.64
C ILE A 133 10.52 22.11 6.26
N PHE A 134 9.38 22.44 6.86
CA PHE A 134 9.22 23.75 7.50
C PHE A 134 10.10 23.92 8.75
N ALA A 135 10.40 22.85 9.47
CA ALA A 135 11.36 22.90 10.58
C ALA A 135 12.80 23.15 10.10
N GLU A 136 13.18 22.63 8.93
CA GLU A 136 14.49 22.89 8.32
C GLU A 136 14.61 24.30 7.76
N ILE A 137 13.59 24.79 7.06
CA ILE A 137 13.50 26.20 6.64
C ILE A 137 13.52 27.14 7.85
N GLY A 138 12.88 26.73 8.94
CA GLY A 138 12.93 27.43 10.21
C GLY A 138 14.36 27.58 10.73
N LYS A 139 15.21 26.57 10.63
CA LYS A 139 16.60 26.62 11.12
C LYS A 139 17.55 27.46 10.25
N SER A 140 17.27 27.61 8.97
CA SER A 140 18.11 28.38 8.03
C SER A 140 17.82 29.87 8.03
N ALA A 141 16.60 30.29 8.40
CA ALA A 141 16.33 31.67 8.76
C ALA A 141 16.97 31.98 10.13
N ASP A 142 17.61 33.14 10.30
CA ASP A 142 18.14 33.60 11.59
C ASP A 142 16.96 33.93 12.53
N ILE A 143 16.34 32.89 13.09
CA ILE A 143 15.08 32.93 13.87
C ILE A 143 15.20 33.79 15.11
N ASN A 144 16.41 34.19 15.50
CA ASN A 144 16.63 35.02 16.68
C ASN A 144 16.52 36.52 16.39
N LYS A 145 16.28 36.91 15.14
CA LYS A 145 16.11 38.32 14.76
C LYS A 145 14.79 38.52 14.03
N GLY A 146 14.05 39.53 14.49
CA GLY A 146 12.81 39.96 13.87
C GLY A 146 11.54 39.44 14.53
N ASN A 147 10.43 40.10 14.19
CA ASN A 147 9.08 39.78 14.65
C ASN A 147 8.54 38.53 13.95
N ALA A 148 7.47 37.91 14.47
CA ALA A 148 6.88 36.70 13.92
C ALA A 148 6.45 36.86 12.44
N TYR A 149 6.03 38.06 12.01
CA TYR A 149 5.74 38.34 10.60
C TYR A 149 6.97 38.22 9.70
N GLU A 150 8.10 38.77 10.13
CA GLU A 150 9.38 38.70 9.41
C GLU A 150 9.86 37.25 9.32
N ARG A 151 9.69 36.47 10.38
CA ARG A 151 10.00 35.02 10.39
C ARG A 151 9.14 34.25 9.41
N MET A 152 7.82 34.45 9.45
CA MET A 152 6.89 33.82 8.50
C MET A 152 7.21 34.22 7.06
N THR A 153 7.54 35.50 6.82
CA THR A 153 7.93 36.01 5.50
C THR A 153 9.22 35.38 5.00
N SER A 154 10.22 35.20 5.86
CA SER A 154 11.47 34.53 5.50
C SER A 154 11.22 33.06 5.13
N MET A 155 10.45 32.34 5.96
CA MET A 155 10.09 30.95 5.70
C MET A 155 9.29 30.82 4.39
N ALA A 156 8.39 31.75 4.10
CA ALA A 156 7.58 31.73 2.89
C ALA A 156 8.40 32.01 1.63
N LYS A 157 9.43 32.88 1.70
CA LYS A 157 10.37 33.09 0.59
C LYS A 157 11.18 31.83 0.32
N SER A 158 11.79 31.26 1.36
CA SER A 158 12.54 30.01 1.24
C SER A 158 11.70 28.87 0.69
N ALA A 159 10.45 28.71 1.13
CA ALA A 159 9.55 27.68 0.61
C ALA A 159 9.23 27.85 -0.90
N VAL A 160 9.20 29.08 -1.41
CA VAL A 160 9.05 29.35 -2.85
C VAL A 160 10.35 29.09 -3.60
N ASP A 161 11.47 29.56 -3.05
CA ASP A 161 12.80 29.41 -3.67
C ASP A 161 13.22 27.93 -3.76
N GLU A 162 12.87 27.12 -2.76
CA GLU A 162 13.10 25.67 -2.71
C GLU A 162 12.05 24.87 -3.51
N GLY A 163 11.04 25.53 -4.10
CA GLY A 163 10.01 24.89 -4.91
C GLY A 163 8.95 24.11 -4.12
N VAL A 164 8.93 24.24 -2.79
CA VAL A 164 7.93 23.61 -1.90
C VAL A 164 6.54 24.23 -2.11
N ALA A 165 6.48 25.54 -2.37
CA ALA A 165 5.24 26.28 -2.61
C ALA A 165 5.25 26.96 -3.98
N LYS A 166 4.10 26.96 -4.68
CA LYS A 166 3.96 27.56 -6.02
C LYS A 166 3.95 29.09 -6.01
N SER A 167 3.66 29.69 -4.85
CA SER A 167 3.60 31.14 -4.69
C SER A 167 3.82 31.52 -3.24
N PHE A 168 4.27 32.76 -3.02
CA PHE A 168 4.49 33.29 -1.68
C PHE A 168 3.20 33.32 -0.84
N ALA A 169 2.06 33.63 -1.45
CA ALA A 169 0.77 33.65 -0.76
C ALA A 169 0.36 32.25 -0.27
N GLN A 170 0.57 31.22 -1.11
CA GLN A 170 0.36 29.83 -0.70
C GLN A 170 1.30 29.44 0.44
N ALA A 171 2.59 29.77 0.32
CA ALA A 171 3.58 29.48 1.36
C ALA A 171 3.21 30.11 2.71
N MET A 172 2.79 31.38 2.72
CA MET A 172 2.36 32.07 3.94
C MET A 172 1.13 31.42 4.60
N ALA A 173 0.15 31.00 3.80
CA ALA A 173 -1.03 30.30 4.32
C ALA A 173 -0.66 28.94 4.92
N ASP A 174 0.23 28.20 4.26
CA ASP A 174 0.72 26.90 4.74
C ASP A 174 1.52 27.04 6.04
N ILE A 175 2.39 28.05 6.13
CA ILE A 175 3.19 28.33 7.34
C ILE A 175 2.28 28.71 8.51
N ALA A 176 1.29 29.58 8.30
CA ALA A 176 0.34 29.98 9.34
C ALA A 176 -0.48 28.79 9.86
N THR A 177 -0.86 27.87 8.98
CA THR A 177 -1.65 26.68 9.33
C THR A 177 -0.79 25.63 10.05
N LYS A 178 0.46 25.43 9.61
CA LYS A 178 1.36 24.40 10.13
C LYS A 178 2.16 24.84 11.37
N ASN A 179 2.27 26.14 11.63
CA ASN A 179 2.95 26.72 12.80
C ASN A 179 2.00 27.61 13.61
N PRO A 180 1.02 27.04 14.34
CA PRO A 180 0.02 27.82 15.07
C PRO A 180 0.65 28.73 16.13
N ASP A 181 1.73 28.31 16.78
CA ASP A 181 2.43 29.12 17.78
C ASP A 181 3.04 30.39 17.18
N LEU A 182 3.64 30.28 15.99
CA LEU A 182 4.24 31.42 15.27
C LEU A 182 3.16 32.38 14.79
N TYR A 183 2.00 31.86 14.37
CA TYR A 183 0.85 32.67 14.00
C TYR A 183 0.24 33.38 15.23
N SER A 184 0.12 32.69 16.37
CA SER A 184 -0.31 33.29 17.64
C SER A 184 0.65 34.38 18.10
N GLN A 185 1.96 34.20 17.91
CA GLN A 185 2.97 35.22 18.18
C GLN A 185 2.79 36.44 17.27
N TYR A 186 2.54 36.24 15.97
CA TYR A 186 2.21 37.33 15.04
C TYR A 186 0.95 38.10 15.45
N LEU A 187 -0.12 37.41 15.86
CA LEU A 187 -1.33 38.05 16.35
C LEU A 187 -1.07 38.87 17.62
N SER A 188 -0.25 38.34 18.53
CA SER A 188 0.14 39.03 19.78
C SER A 188 0.96 40.30 19.49
N GLU A 189 1.90 40.22 18.55
CA GLU A 189 2.74 41.35 18.13
C GLU A 189 1.96 42.43 17.37
N LYS A 190 0.91 42.06 16.64
CA LYS A 190 0.03 43.02 15.94
C LYS A 190 -0.93 43.76 16.87
N GLY A 191 -0.97 43.41 18.15
CA GLY A 191 -1.90 43.94 19.14
C GLY A 191 -3.27 43.28 19.00
N ALA A 192 -3.50 42.24 19.81
CA ALA A 192 -4.83 41.93 20.30
C ALA A 192 -5.23 42.94 21.37
#